data_AF-A0A968TS16-F1
#
_entry.id   AF-A0A968TS16-F1
#
_cell.length_a   1.000
_cell.length_b   1.000
_cell.length_c   1.000
_cell.angle_alpha   90.00
_cell.angle_beta   90.00
_cell.angle_gamma   90.00
#
_symmetry.space_group_name_H-M   'P 1'
#
loop_
_entity.id
_entity.type
_entity.pdbx_description
1 polymer ?
#
loop_
_entity_poly.entity_id
_entity_poly.type
_entity_poly.pdbx_seq_one_letter_code
_entity_poly.pdbx_strand_id
1 'polypeptide(L)' 'MDLSDEQQRLFEALRVWRKGKAKELDVPAFVVLSDRSLRHLAHARPRTLDALHEIHGFGEVKIEKFGGEVLAEILLQTPG' A
#
# COMPACT_ATOMS: atom_id res chain seq x y z
N MET A 1 2.45 -6.98 15.35
CA MET A 1 2.46 -7.95 14.24
C MET A 1 3.84 -7.91 13.67
N ASP A 2 4.57 -9.02 13.80
CA ASP A 2 5.86 -9.18 13.15
C ASP A 2 5.62 -9.51 11.68
N LEU A 3 6.34 -8.81 10.80
CA LEU A 3 6.30 -9.04 9.36
C LEU A 3 7.33 -10.12 9.02
N SER A 4 6.97 -11.09 8.19
CA SER A 4 7.97 -11.96 7.57
C SER A 4 8.91 -11.15 6.67
N ASP A 5 10.08 -11.69 6.32
CA ASP A 5 11.03 -10.97 5.45
C ASP A 5 10.40 -10.49 4.14
N GLU A 6 9.50 -11.29 3.54
CA GLU A 6 8.75 -10.88 2.36
C GLU A 6 7.76 -9.74 2.64
N GLN A 7 7.03 -9.83 3.76
CA GLN A 7 6.09 -8.78 4.14
C GLN A 7 6.84 -7.48 4.49
N GLN A 8 8.04 -7.58 5.08
CA GLN A 8 8.91 -6.44 5.33
C GLN A 8 9.40 -5.82 4.02
N ARG A 9 9.82 -6.63 3.04
CA ARG A 9 10.19 -6.13 1.70
C ARG A 9 9.04 -5.37 1.03
N LEU A 10 7.85 -5.94 1.04
CA LEU A 10 6.66 -5.28 0.48
C LEU A 10 6.31 -4.00 1.26
N PHE A 11 6.42 -4.01 2.59
CA PHE A 11 6.19 -2.81 3.39
C PHE A 11 7.17 -1.68 3.04
N GLU A 12 8.46 -1.97 2.87
CA GLU A 12 9.45 -0.98 2.45
C GLU A 12 9.18 -0.47 1.02
N ALA A 13 8.81 -1.35 0.10
CA ALA A 13 8.44 -0.96 -1.27
C ALA A 13 7.25 0.01 -1.27
N LEU A 14 6.19 -0.30 -0.50
CA LEU A 14 5.03 0.57 -0.33
C LEU A 14 5.38 1.91 0.36
N ARG A 15 6.36 1.93 1.28
CA ARG A 15 6.86 3.18 1.88
C ARG A 15 7.55 4.06 0.84
N VAL A 16 8.35 3.47 -0.04
CA VAL A 16 9.03 4.18 -1.13
C VAL A 16 8.01 4.76 -2.10
N TRP A 17 7.06 3.94 -2.57
CA TRP A 17 5.96 4.39 -3.42
C TRP A 17 5.19 5.55 -2.77
N ARG A 18 4.78 5.40 -1.51
CA ARG A 18 4.04 6.43 -0.78
C ARG A 18 4.81 7.74 -0.69
N LYS A 19 6.12 7.68 -0.45
CA LYS A 19 6.98 8.88 -0.39
C LYS A 19 7.05 9.57 -1.76
N GLY A 20 7.13 8.81 -2.86
CA GLY A 20 7.04 9.33 -4.21
C GLY A 20 5.71 10.03 -4.46
N LYS A 21 4.59 9.36 -4.18
CA LYS A 21 3.25 9.91 -4.35
C LYS A 21 3.00 11.16 -3.53
N ALA A 22 3.47 11.16 -2.27
CA ALA A 22 3.35 12.30 -1.38
C ALA A 22 4.09 13.53 -1.92
N LYS A 23 5.28 13.32 -2.50
CA LYS A 23 6.04 14.37 -3.16
C LYS A 23 5.35 14.88 -4.43
N GLU A 24 4.77 13.99 -5.24
CA GLU A 24 4.01 14.37 -6.45
C GLU A 24 2.80 15.23 -6.12
N LEU A 25 2.13 14.94 -5.01
CA LEU A 25 0.93 15.64 -4.56
C LEU A 25 1.23 16.85 -3.65
N ASP A 26 2.49 17.10 -3.33
CA ASP A 26 2.94 18.13 -2.38
C ASP A 26 2.23 18.03 -1.00
N VAL A 27 2.09 16.80 -0.50
CA VAL A 27 1.46 16.53 0.80
C VAL A 27 2.37 15.66 1.69
N PRO A 28 2.18 15.69 3.02
CA PRO A 28 2.85 14.75 3.90
C PRO A 28 2.49 13.28 3.58
N ALA A 29 3.45 12.36 3.72
CA ALA A 29 3.25 10.95 3.36
C ALA A 29 2.08 10.26 4.08
N PHE A 30 1.82 10.63 5.34
CA PHE A 30 0.71 10.06 6.10
C PHE A 30 -0.68 10.41 5.52
N VAL A 31 -0.79 11.48 4.73
CA VAL A 31 -2.02 11.89 4.05
C VAL A 31 -2.37 10.91 2.94
N VAL A 32 -1.37 10.46 2.19
CA VAL A 32 -1.52 9.40 1.18
C VAL A 32 -1.97 8.12 1.90
N LEU A 33 -1.10 7.56 2.75
CA LEU A 33 -1.41 6.37 3.54
C LEU A 33 -0.72 6.36 4.90
N SER A 34 -1.43 5.84 5.90
CA SER A 34 -0.87 5.59 7.22
C SER A 34 0.08 4.38 7.21
N ASP A 35 1.06 4.36 8.10
CA ASP A 35 1.92 3.19 8.30
C ASP A 35 1.10 1.94 8.67
N ARG A 36 -0.03 2.11 9.39
CA ARG A 36 -0.96 1.02 9.70
C ARG A 36 -1.56 0.42 8.44
N SER A 37 -1.99 1.24 7.48
CA SER A 37 -2.51 0.78 6.20
C SER A 37 -1.44 0.06 5.38
N LEU A 38 -0.22 0.60 5.34
CA LEU A 38 0.90 -0.05 4.64
C LEU A 38 1.23 -1.43 5.23
N ARG A 39 1.27 -1.55 6.56
CA ARG A 39 1.49 -2.85 7.22
C ARG A 39 0.34 -3.83 6.94
N HIS A 40 -0.89 -3.33 6.92
CA HIS A 40 -2.04 -4.17 6.61
C HIS A 40 -2.00 -4.66 5.15
N LEU A 41 -1.63 -3.82 4.19
CA LEU A 41 -1.39 -4.21 2.80
C LEU A 41 -0.29 -5.26 2.67
N ALA A 42 0.82 -5.07 3.40
CA ALA A 42 1.93 -6.03 3.40
C ALA A 42 1.52 -7.42 3.93
N HIS A 43 0.65 -7.45 4.95
CA HIS A 43 0.08 -8.68 5.50
C HIS A 43 -0.96 -9.32 4.58
N ALA A 44 -1.96 -8.55 4.14
CA ALA A 44 -3.13 -9.06 3.41
C ALA A 44 -2.83 -9.36 1.93
N ARG A 45 -1.83 -8.68 1.34
CA ARG A 45 -1.43 -8.79 -0.08
C ARG A 45 -2.61 -8.83 -1.07
N PRO A 46 -3.52 -7.83 -1.02
CA PRO A 46 -4.67 -7.80 -1.91
C PRO A 46 -4.23 -7.82 -3.38
N ARG A 47 -5.02 -8.52 -4.20
CA ARG A 47 -4.79 -8.68 -5.65
C ARG A 47 -5.87 -8.03 -6.50
N THR A 48 -6.91 -7.48 -5.87
CA THR A 48 -8.07 -6.86 -6.51
C THR A 48 -8.45 -5.57 -5.80
N LEU A 49 -9.18 -4.68 -6.48
CA LEU A 49 -9.70 -3.46 -5.87
C LEU A 49 -10.69 -3.80 -4.75
N ASP A 50 -11.52 -4.83 -4.91
CA ASP A 50 -12.43 -5.29 -3.86
C ASP A 50 -11.68 -5.69 -2.58
N ALA A 51 -10.56 -6.40 -2.71
CA ALA A 51 -9.74 -6.77 -1.56
C ALA A 51 -9.06 -5.57 -0.88
N LEU A 52 -8.93 -4.43 -1.57
CA LEU A 52 -8.43 -3.18 -0.98
C LEU A 52 -9.47 -2.52 -0.08
N HIS A 53 -10.77 -2.74 -0.28
CA HIS A 53 -11.82 -2.22 0.61
C HIS A 53 -11.75 -2.81 2.03
N GLU A 54 -11.22 -4.02 2.17
CA GLU A 54 -10.99 -4.66 3.48
C GLU A 54 -9.80 -4.05 4.25
N ILE A 55 -9.02 -3.18 3.60
CA ILE A 55 -7.82 -2.59 4.20
C ILE A 55 -8.17 -1.36 5.02
N HIS A 56 -7.97 -1.47 6.33
CA HIS A 56 -8.13 -0.35 7.26
C HIS A 56 -7.39 0.94 6.80
N GLY A 57 -8.14 2.04 6.67
CA GLY A 57 -7.62 3.35 6.25
C GLY A 57 -7.49 3.54 4.74
N PHE A 58 -7.97 2.57 3.96
CA PHE A 58 -8.04 2.56 2.50
C PHE A 58 -9.51 2.67 2.04
N GLY A 59 -10.10 3.85 2.21
CA GLY A 59 -11.48 4.10 1.79
C GLY A 59 -11.62 4.26 0.27
N GLU A 60 -12.87 4.30 -0.21
CA GLU A 60 -13.23 4.37 -1.64
C GLU A 60 -12.46 5.44 -2.42
N VAL A 61 -12.42 6.68 -1.92
CA VAL A 61 -11.66 7.79 -2.54
C VAL A 61 -10.16 7.46 -2.73
N LYS A 62 -9.56 6.71 -1.80
CA LYS A 62 -8.15 6.30 -1.91
C LYS A 62 -7.98 5.11 -2.85
N ILE A 63 -8.95 4.22 -2.92
CA ILE A 63 -8.96 3.09 -3.85
C ILE A 63 -9.06 3.61 -5.28
N GLU A 64 -9.96 4.56 -5.54
CA GLU A 64 -10.08 5.20 -6.86
C GLU A 64 -8.80 5.92 -7.27
N LYS A 65 -8.16 6.64 -6.34
CA LYS A 65 -6.95 7.43 -6.63
C LYS A 65 -5.68 6.61 -6.71
N PHE A 66 -5.52 5.61 -5.84
CA PHE A 66 -4.24 4.93 -5.60
C PHE A 66 -4.33 3.41 -5.72
N GLY A 67 -5.52 2.82 -5.77
CA GLY A 67 -5.70 1.38 -5.73
C GLY A 67 -4.95 0.65 -6.85
N GLY A 68 -5.00 1.18 -8.07
CA GLY A 68 -4.27 0.61 -9.21
C GLY A 68 -2.75 0.60 -8.98
N GLU A 69 -2.18 1.71 -8.51
CA GLU A 69 -0.74 1.82 -8.25
C GLU A 69 -0.30 0.92 -7.09
N VAL A 70 -1.10 0.87 -6.01
CA VAL A 70 -0.82 0.02 -4.85
C VAL A 70 -0.86 -1.46 -5.24
N LEU A 71 -1.86 -1.89 -6.03
CA LEU A 71 -1.93 -3.27 -6.52
C LEU A 71 -0.74 -3.61 -7.40
N ALA A 72 -0.33 -2.71 -8.29
CA ALA A 72 0.85 -2.89 -9.12
C ALA A 72 2.10 -3.11 -8.25
N GLU A 73 2.32 -2.27 -7.23
CA GLU A 73 3.45 -2.42 -6.31
C GLU A 73 3.42 -3.77 -5.58
N ILE A 74 2.24 -4.22 -5.12
CA ILE A 74 2.08 -5.52 -4.44
C ILE A 74 2.36 -6.70 -5.38
N LEU A 75 1.96 -6.60 -6.65
CA LEU A 75 2.19 -7.62 -7.67
C LEU A 75 3.67 -7.73 -8.06
N LEU A 76 4.40 -6.61 -8.11
CA LEU A 76 5.83 -6.59 -8.42
C LEU A 76 6.68 -7.29 -7.35
N GLN A 77 6.27 -7.25 -6.09
CA GLN A 77 7.02 -7.82 -4.96
C GLN A 77 6.68 -9.29 -4.69
N THR A 78 5.83 -9.92 -5.50
CA THR A 78 5.47 -11.33 -5.35
C THR A 78 6.07 -12.16 -6.48
N PRO A 79 7.18 -12.88 -6.27
CA PRO A 79 7.54 -13.98 -7.16
C PRO A 79 6.45 -15.06 -7.02
N GLY A 80 5.94 -15.54 -8.16
CA GLY A 80 4.98 -16.63 -8.23
C GLY A 80 5.50 -17.93 -7.64
#